data_AF-A0A8J8AQN3-F1
#
_entry.id   AF-A0A8J8AQN3-F1
#
_cell.length_a   1.000
_cell.length_b   1.000
_cell.length_c   1.000
_cell.angle_alpha   90.00
_cell.angle_beta   90.00
_cell.angle_gamma   90.00
#
_symmetry.space_group_name_H-M   'P 1'
#
loop_
_entity.id
_entity.type
_entity.pdbx_description
1 polymer ?
#
loop_
_entity_poly.entity_id
_entity_poly.type
_entity_poly.pdbx_seq_one_letter_code
_entity_poly.pdbx_strand_id
1 'polypeptide(L)'
;MGGEATSFEYFLVFEFNTISQQLRAKGCTREELKDIVKRRKLKRVDDEFAEVIIQFFEMLLIERKFRDEAHLLFIMNEHKKDWIEVYSNDVRQLVAVKLFSSADLL
;
A
#
# COMPACT_ATOMS: atom_id res chain seq x y z
N MET A 1 14.48 -0.78 32.94
CA MET A 1 14.38 -0.06 31.65
C MET A 1 13.87 -1.05 30.64
N GLY A 2 12.56 -1.04 30.38
CA GLY A 2 11.96 -1.92 29.37
C GLY A 2 12.25 -1.34 28.01
N GLY A 3 13.05 -2.02 27.20
CA GLY A 3 13.18 -1.68 25.79
C GLY A 3 11.82 -1.89 25.15
N GLU A 4 11.14 -0.81 24.75
CA GLU A 4 10.03 -0.92 23.83
C GLU A 4 10.55 -1.67 22.60
N ALA A 5 10.07 -2.89 22.39
CA ALA A 5 10.33 -3.61 21.16
C ALA A 5 9.69 -2.79 20.03
N THR A 6 10.48 -1.95 19.37
CA THR A 6 10.05 -1.22 18.18
C THR A 6 9.63 -2.25 17.14
N SER A 7 8.32 -2.41 16.93
CA SER A 7 7.81 -3.33 15.91
C SER A 7 8.20 -2.80 14.53
N PHE A 8 8.90 -3.62 13.75
CA PHE A 8 9.30 -3.30 12.40
C PHE A 8 8.26 -3.82 11.41
N GLU A 9 7.73 -2.94 10.57
CA GLU A 9 6.78 -3.31 9.52
C GLU A 9 7.33 -2.96 8.14
N TYR A 10 7.13 -3.85 7.18
CA TYR A 10 7.54 -3.68 5.79
C TYR A 10 6.35 -3.74 4.84
N PHE A 11 6.33 -2.87 3.84
CA PHE A 11 5.23 -2.69 2.90
C PHE A 11 5.72 -2.82 1.46
N LEU A 12 4.88 -3.37 0.59
CA LEU A 12 4.94 -3.13 -0.84
C LEU A 12 3.93 -2.03 -1.19
N VAL A 13 4.41 -0.96 -1.83
CA VAL A 13 3.61 0.21 -2.16
C VAL A 13 3.45 0.32 -3.66
N PHE A 14 2.20 0.39 -4.10
CA PHE A 14 1.80 0.75 -5.45
C PHE A 14 1.37 2.21 -5.47
N GLU A 15 1.92 3.01 -6.38
CA GLU A 15 1.55 4.41 -6.57
C GLU A 15 1.19 4.65 -8.03
N PHE A 16 0.04 5.29 -8.22
CA PHE A 16 -0.40 5.76 -9.53
C PHE A 16 -0.54 7.28 -9.52
N ASN A 17 0.12 7.94 -10.48
CA ASN A 17 -0.06 9.36 -10.74
C ASN A 17 -1.12 9.53 -11.85
N THR A 18 -2.23 10.17 -11.53
CA THR A 18 -3.39 10.30 -12.44
C THR A 18 -3.09 11.20 -13.63
N ILE A 19 -2.21 12.20 -13.47
CA ILE A 19 -1.85 13.14 -14.53
C ILE A 19 -0.89 12.49 -15.52
N SER A 20 0.20 11.89 -15.02
CA SER A 20 1.23 11.29 -15.88
C SER A 20 0.95 9.84 -16.28
N GLN A 21 -0.10 9.24 -15.71
CA GLN A 21 -0.45 7.82 -15.86
C GLN A 21 0.73 6.87 -15.58
N GLN A 22 1.62 7.28 -14.67
CA GLN A 22 2.75 6.47 -14.24
C GLN A 22 2.34 5.60 -13.05
N LEU A 23 2.52 4.29 -13.21
CA LEU A 23 2.44 3.30 -12.15
C LEU A 23 3.86 3.01 -11.63
N ARG A 24 4.01 2.95 -10.31
CA ARG A 24 5.26 2.58 -9.64
C ARG A 24 4.97 1.59 -8.53
N ALA A 25 5.85 0.59 -8.38
CA ALA A 25 5.87 -0.31 -7.24
C ALA A 25 7.19 -0.13 -6.49
N LYS A 26 7.17 -0.10 -5.17
CA LYS A 26 8.39 -0.12 -4.35
C LYS A 26 8.16 -0.71 -2.97
N GLY A 27 9.16 -1.38 -2.42
CA GLY A 27 9.17 -1.75 -1.01
C GLY A 27 9.57 -0.56 -0.13
N CYS A 28 9.03 -0.49 1.09
CA CYS A 28 9.46 0.49 2.08
C CYS A 28 9.10 0.08 3.52
N THR A 29 9.78 0.68 4.51
CA THR A 29 9.40 0.53 5.92
C THR A 29 8.18 1.39 6.28
N ARG A 30 7.62 1.18 7.48
CA ARG A 30 6.57 2.03 8.03
C ARG A 30 6.96 3.51 8.08
N GLU A 31 8.19 3.82 8.50
CA GLU A 31 8.70 5.19 8.62
C GLU A 31 8.77 5.84 7.24
N GLU A 32 9.28 5.12 6.25
CA GLU A 32 9.35 5.59 4.87
C GLU A 32 7.94 5.79 4.28
N LEU A 33 6.98 4.91 4.57
CA LEU A 33 5.59 5.08 4.17
C LEU A 33 4.98 6.35 4.77
N LYS A 34 5.18 6.60 6.07
CA LYS A 34 4.73 7.83 6.75
C LYS A 34 5.33 9.07 6.08
N ASP A 35 6.62 9.02 5.76
CA ASP A 35 7.33 10.09 5.07
C ASP A 35 6.76 10.35 3.66
N ILE A 36 6.45 9.29 2.90
CA ILE A 36 5.82 9.38 1.58
C ILE A 36 4.45 10.05 1.70
N VAL A 37 3.60 9.57 2.60
CA VAL A 37 2.24 10.08 2.83
C VAL A 37 2.29 11.57 3.19
N LYS A 38 3.17 11.94 4.13
CA LYS A 38 3.34 13.33 4.58
C LYS A 38 3.85 14.24 3.46
N ARG A 39 4.97 13.88 2.81
CA ARG A 39 5.59 14.72 1.76
C ARG A 39 4.65 14.94 0.58
N ARG A 40 3.82 13.94 0.26
CA ARG A 40 2.89 13.97 -0.87
C ARG A 40 1.50 14.46 -0.48
N LYS A 41 1.26 14.82 0.79
CA LYS A 41 -0.04 15.26 1.32
C LYS A 41 -1.17 14.28 0.98
N LEU A 42 -0.89 12.99 1.10
CA LEU A 42 -1.90 11.95 0.88
C LEU A 42 -2.77 11.83 2.13
N LYS A 43 -4.07 11.59 1.93
CA LYS A 43 -5.03 11.31 3.01
C LYS A 43 -5.37 9.83 2.98
N ARG A 44 -5.58 9.24 4.15
CA ARG A 44 -6.09 7.87 4.24
C ARG A 44 -7.51 7.83 3.68
N VAL A 45 -7.83 6.77 2.96
CA VAL A 45 -9.14 6.55 2.35
C VAL A 45 -9.92 5.54 3.18
N ASP A 46 -11.22 5.80 3.33
CA ASP A 46 -12.17 4.99 4.10
C ASP A 46 -12.51 3.69 3.35
N ASP A 47 -12.98 2.66 4.06
CA ASP A 47 -13.04 1.28 3.57
C ASP A 47 -13.84 1.08 2.27
N GLU A 48 -14.97 1.79 2.09
CA GLU A 48 -15.81 1.67 0.88
C GLU A 48 -15.10 2.20 -0.37
N PHE A 49 -14.46 3.38 -0.26
CA PHE A 49 -13.69 3.96 -1.37
C PHE A 49 -12.33 3.28 -1.56
N ALA A 50 -11.75 2.76 -0.49
CA ALA A 50 -10.50 2.03 -0.53
C ALA A 50 -10.62 0.79 -1.41
N GLU A 51 -11.74 0.06 -1.32
CA GLU A 51 -12.00 -1.13 -2.12
C GLU A 51 -12.02 -0.84 -3.63
N VAL A 52 -12.67 0.26 -4.03
CA VAL A 52 -12.68 0.70 -5.43
C VAL A 52 -11.26 1.00 -5.95
N ILE A 53 -10.44 1.63 -5.12
CA ILE A 53 -9.05 1.94 -5.47
C ILE A 53 -8.22 0.64 -5.54
N ILE A 54 -8.41 -0.31 -4.63
CA ILE A 54 -7.72 -1.60 -4.66
C ILE A 54 -8.04 -2.35 -5.96
N GLN A 55 -9.32 -2.48 -6.30
CA GLN A 55 -9.75 -3.12 -7.55
C GLN A 55 -9.17 -2.41 -8.79
N PHE A 56 -9.13 -1.07 -8.78
CA PHE A 56 -8.46 -0.30 -9.83
C PHE A 56 -6.98 -0.66 -9.96
N PHE A 57 -6.25 -0.76 -8.84
CA PHE A 57 -4.84 -1.18 -8.86
C PHE A 57 -4.65 -2.62 -9.32
N GLU A 58 -5.51 -3.56 -8.93
CA GLU A 58 -5.46 -4.95 -9.39
C GLU A 58 -5.55 -5.00 -10.92
N MET A 59 -6.56 -4.35 -11.52
CA MET A 59 -6.70 -4.27 -12.97
C MET A 59 -5.48 -3.59 -13.62
N LEU A 60 -5.06 -2.45 -13.09
CA LEU A 60 -3.96 -1.67 -13.65
C LEU A 60 -2.63 -2.43 -13.61
N LEU A 61 -2.36 -3.18 -12.53
CA LEU A 61 -1.16 -4.02 -12.41
C LEU A 61 -1.17 -5.14 -13.46
N ILE A 62 -2.32 -5.79 -13.68
CA ILE A 62 -2.50 -6.81 -14.72
C ILE A 62 -2.24 -6.21 -16.11
N GLU A 63 -2.87 -5.08 -16.43
CA GLU A 63 -2.70 -4.39 -17.72
C GLU A 63 -1.25 -4.00 -17.98
N ARG A 64 -0.54 -3.55 -16.95
CA ARG A 64 0.87 -3.16 -17.01
C ARG A 64 1.85 -4.33 -16.87
N LYS A 65 1.34 -5.57 -16.84
CA LYS A 65 2.10 -6.84 -16.78
C LYS A 65 2.85 -7.09 -15.46
N PHE A 66 2.43 -6.46 -14.36
CA PHE A 66 2.89 -6.72 -12.99
C PHE A 66 2.04 -7.84 -12.36
N ARG A 67 2.18 -9.06 -12.88
CA ARG A 67 1.28 -10.19 -12.54
C ARG A 67 1.45 -10.66 -11.09
N ASP A 68 2.68 -10.72 -10.60
CA ASP A 68 2.98 -11.20 -9.25
C ASP A 68 2.47 -10.20 -8.21
N GLU A 69 2.65 -8.91 -8.48
CA GLU A 69 2.12 -7.83 -7.64
C GLU A 69 0.59 -7.79 -7.62
N ALA A 70 -0.05 -7.98 -8.79
CA ALA A 70 -1.50 -8.08 -8.87
C ALA A 70 -2.02 -9.28 -8.08
N HIS A 71 -1.37 -10.44 -8.21
CA HIS A 71 -1.75 -11.65 -7.49
C HIS A 71 -1.59 -11.49 -5.97
N LEU A 72 -0.49 -10.85 -5.53
CA LEU A 72 -0.29 -10.52 -4.12
C LEU A 72 -1.38 -9.59 -3.60
N LEU A 73 -1.70 -8.51 -4.32
CA LEU A 73 -2.75 -7.58 -3.92
C LEU A 73 -4.10 -8.28 -3.79
N PHE A 74 -4.45 -9.14 -4.75
CA PHE A 74 -5.66 -9.97 -4.73
C PHE A 74 -5.72 -10.87 -3.49
N ILE A 75 -4.68 -11.65 -3.21
CA ILE A 75 -4.62 -12.55 -2.04
C ILE A 75 -4.79 -11.76 -0.73
N MET A 76 -4.14 -10.61 -0.64
CA MET A 76 -4.19 -9.78 0.57
C MET A 76 -5.56 -9.13 0.74
N ASN A 77 -6.22 -8.72 -0.35
CA ASN A 77 -7.57 -8.16 -0.30
C ASN A 77 -8.60 -9.20 0.15
N GLU A 78 -8.47 -10.45 -0.32
CA GLU A 78 -9.35 -11.57 0.04
C GLU A 78 -9.16 -12.06 1.48
N HIS A 79 -7.92 -12.09 1.99
CA HIS A 79 -7.60 -12.80 3.24
C HIS A 79 -7.08 -11.93 4.38
N LYS A 80 -6.59 -10.72 4.08
CA LYS A 80 -5.94 -9.81 5.04
C LYS A 80 -6.20 -8.33 4.69
N LYS A 81 -7.46 -7.96 4.49
CA LYS A 81 -7.83 -6.59 4.07
C LYS A 81 -7.31 -5.51 5.02
N ASP A 82 -7.21 -5.81 6.31
CA ASP A 82 -6.64 -4.95 7.36
C ASP A 82 -5.13 -4.68 7.18
N TRP A 83 -4.44 -5.46 6.35
CA TRP A 83 -3.03 -5.27 5.99
C TRP A 83 -2.85 -4.34 4.77
N ILE A 84 -3.96 -3.88 4.17
CA ILE A 84 -3.93 -2.95 3.05
C ILE A 84 -4.30 -1.56 3.55
N GLU A 85 -3.43 -0.60 3.26
CA GLU A 85 -3.67 0.80 3.54
C GLU A 85 -3.77 1.59 2.24
N VAL A 86 -4.88 2.30 2.07
CA VAL A 86 -5.12 3.11 0.88
C VAL A 86 -5.02 4.59 1.23
N TYR A 87 -4.28 5.31 0.39
CA TYR A 87 -4.05 6.73 0.51
C TYR A 87 -4.29 7.43 -0.82
N SER A 88 -4.85 8.64 -0.78
CA SER A 88 -5.19 9.38 -2.00
C SER A 88 -5.08 10.89 -1.82
N ASN A 89 -4.86 11.59 -2.93
CA ASN A 89 -5.16 13.00 -3.12
C ASN A 89 -5.60 13.22 -4.58
N ASP A 90 -5.82 14.48 -4.97
CA ASP A 90 -6.33 14.83 -6.30
C ASP A 90 -5.45 14.36 -7.48
N VAL A 91 -4.19 14.01 -7.23
CA VAL A 91 -3.19 13.70 -8.28
C VAL A 91 -2.63 12.27 -8.16
N ARG A 92 -2.78 11.64 -7.00
CA ARG A 92 -2.09 10.38 -6.68
C ARG A 92 -2.98 9.46 -5.88
N GLN A 93 -2.97 8.20 -6.28
CA GLN A 93 -3.50 7.10 -5.51
C GLN A 93 -2.34 6.21 -5.09
N LEU A 94 -2.40 5.68 -3.86
CA LEU A 94 -1.37 4.85 -3.28
C LEU A 94 -2.02 3.71 -2.50
N VAL A 95 -1.62 2.48 -2.80
CA VAL A 95 -2.01 1.27 -2.07
C VAL A 95 -0.76 0.69 -1.45
N ALA A 96 -0.74 0.57 -0.12
CA ALA A 96 0.35 -0.03 0.63
C ALA A 96 -0.11 -1.37 1.21
N VAL A 97 0.53 -2.44 0.78
CA VAL A 97 0.27 -3.80 1.26
C VAL A 97 1.35 -4.15 2.28
N LYS A 98 0.98 -4.34 3.55
CA LYS A 98 1.90 -4.84 4.57
C LYS A 98 2.33 -6.25 4.20
N LEU A 99 3.62 -6.53 4.22
CA LEU A 99 4.17 -7.87 3.95
C LEU A 99 4.58 -8.57 5.23
N PHE A 100 5.00 -7.80 6.24
CA PHE A 100 5.64 -8.32 7.42
C PHE A 100 5.45 -7.37 8.61
N SER A 101 5.32 -7.95 9.81
CA SER A 101 5.39 -7.29 11.11
C SER A 101 6.31 -8.09 12.01
N SER A 102 7.28 -7.46 12.67
CA SER A 102 8.07 -8.15 13.70
C SER A 102 7.26 -8.46 14.97
N ALA A 103 6.09 -7.84 15.14
CA ALA A 103 5.17 -8.16 16.23
C ALA A 103 4.45 -9.51 16.03
N ASP A 104 4.31 -9.97 14.78
CA ASP A 104 3.67 -11.27 14.46
C ASP A 104 4.62 -12.46 14.71
N LEU A 105 5.89 -12.19 15.00
CA LEU A 105 6.92 -13.20 15.29
C LEU A 105 7.10 -13.48 16.78
N LEU A 106 6.41 -12.73 17.65
CA LEU A 106 6.49 -12.82 19.12
C LEU A 106 5.26 -13.54 19.67
#